data_AF-A0A935FAG5-F1
#
_entry.id   AF-A0A935FAG5-F1
#
_cell.length_a   1.000
_cell.length_b   1.000
_cell.length_c   1.000
_cell.angle_alpha   90.00
_cell.angle_beta   90.00
_cell.angle_gamma   90.00
#
_symmetry.space_group_name_H-M   'P 1'
#
loop_
_entity.id
_entity.type
_entity.pdbx_description
1 polymer ?
#
loop_
_entity_poly.entity_id
_entity_poly.type
_entity_poly.pdbx_seq_one_letter_code
_entity_poly.pdbx_strand_id
1 'polypeptide(L)'
;MKKIVLLLLALTPVCLPAQHRYDVLITEIMADPSPQVGLPNAEWIELKNVSNTAINLQGWRLGDANSLSGPMPSFTLQPDSFLIVCNSSGVTAMSVWGTCIPVTSFPSLDNDGDQLYLRALNGSIMHAVSYQSDWYQNELKKEGGWSLEMTDTRLPCAGISNWKASSSVTGGSPEKKCQ
;
A
#
# COMPACT_ATOMS: atom_id res chain seq x y z
N MET A 1 -12.40 14.20 57.56
CA MET A 1 -13.11 14.81 56.42
C MET A 1 -12.34 14.48 55.13
N LYS A 2 -12.67 13.39 54.43
CA LYS A 2 -12.03 13.03 53.15
C LYS A 2 -12.86 13.64 52.02
N LYS A 3 -12.31 14.64 51.33
CA LYS A 3 -12.93 15.25 50.14
C LYS A 3 -12.84 14.23 48.99
N ILE A 4 -13.99 13.68 48.59
CA ILE A 4 -14.11 12.88 47.37
C ILE A 4 -14.12 13.88 46.20
N VAL A 5 -13.06 13.86 45.40
CA VAL A 5 -12.99 14.60 44.14
C VAL A 5 -13.63 13.71 43.08
N LEU A 6 -14.86 14.04 42.67
CA LEU A 6 -15.52 13.39 41.55
C LEU A 6 -14.86 13.89 40.26
N LEU A 7 -13.94 13.10 39.70
CA LEU A 7 -13.36 13.37 38.39
C LEU A 7 -14.41 13.01 37.33
N LEU A 8 -15.16 14.00 36.86
CA LEU A 8 -16.04 13.86 35.71
C LEU A 8 -15.17 13.62 34.46
N LEU A 9 -15.02 12.36 34.06
CA LEU A 9 -14.53 12.02 32.73
C LEU A 9 -15.56 12.51 31.71
N ALA A 10 -15.29 13.64 31.07
CA ALA A 10 -16.05 14.07 29.91
C ALA A 10 -15.85 13.03 28.79
N LEU A 11 -16.87 12.22 28.54
CA LEU A 11 -16.96 11.37 27.35
C LEU A 11 -17.20 12.28 26.14
N THR A 12 -16.15 12.90 25.63
CA THR A 12 -16.20 13.53 24.31
C THR A 12 -16.38 12.41 23.30
N PRO A 13 -17.49 12.34 22.55
CA PRO A 13 -17.61 11.39 21.46
C PRO A 13 -16.46 11.66 20.49
N VAL A 14 -15.53 10.72 20.40
CA VAL A 14 -14.47 10.77 19.39
C VAL A 14 -15.17 10.56 18.05
N CYS A 15 -15.44 11.66 17.35
CA CYS A 15 -15.87 11.62 15.96
C CYS A 15 -14.64 11.21 15.15
N LEU A 16 -14.44 9.90 14.99
CA LEU A 16 -13.45 9.40 14.03
C LEU A 16 -13.93 9.81 12.64
N PRO A 17 -13.15 10.57 11.84
CA PRO A 17 -13.46 10.76 10.43
C PRO A 17 -13.82 9.43 9.77
N ALA A 18 -14.93 9.43 9.05
CA ALA A 18 -15.36 8.28 8.28
C ALA A 18 -14.33 8.01 7.17
N GLN A 19 -13.90 6.77 7.03
CA GLN A 19 -13.01 6.35 5.95
C GLN A 19 -13.83 6.25 4.66
N HIS A 20 -13.40 6.97 3.62
CA HIS A 20 -14.01 6.96 2.30
C HIS A 20 -13.21 6.09 1.34
N ARG A 21 -13.90 5.51 0.36
CA ARG A 21 -13.21 4.84 -0.76
C ARG A 21 -12.22 5.82 -1.37
N TYR A 22 -11.05 5.31 -1.73
CA TYR A 22 -9.92 6.05 -2.28
C TYR A 22 -9.18 7.00 -1.32
N ASP A 23 -9.45 6.98 -0.02
CA ASP A 23 -8.62 7.70 0.96
C ASP A 23 -7.19 7.14 1.05
N VAL A 24 -7.06 5.82 0.92
CA VAL A 24 -5.78 5.11 0.84
C VAL A 24 -5.74 4.33 -0.46
N LEU A 25 -4.71 4.57 -1.25
CA LEU A 25 -4.51 3.98 -2.57
C LEU A 25 -3.34 3.00 -2.54
N ILE A 26 -3.41 2.01 -3.43
CA ILE A 26 -2.25 1.21 -3.86
C ILE A 26 -1.59 2.03 -4.97
N THR A 27 -0.34 2.46 -4.78
CA THR A 27 0.36 3.39 -5.69
C THR A 27 1.55 2.79 -6.40
N GLU A 28 2.14 1.73 -5.87
CA GLU A 28 3.25 1.04 -6.51
C GLU A 28 3.16 -0.46 -6.24
N ILE A 29 3.52 -1.27 -7.24
CA ILE A 29 3.44 -2.73 -7.20
C ILE A 29 4.75 -3.30 -7.76
N MET A 30 5.50 -4.03 -6.94
CA MET A 30 6.63 -4.85 -7.39
C MET A 30 6.17 -6.30 -7.47
N ALA A 31 5.63 -6.69 -8.63
CA ALA A 31 5.14 -8.05 -8.87
C ALA A 31 6.29 -9.00 -9.28
N ASP A 32 7.19 -8.53 -10.14
CA ASP A 32 8.32 -9.34 -10.61
C ASP A 32 9.65 -8.70 -10.19
N PRO A 33 10.20 -9.02 -9.01
CA PRO A 33 11.44 -8.42 -8.52
C PRO A 33 12.72 -8.98 -9.19
N SER A 34 12.61 -9.98 -10.07
CA SER A 34 13.75 -10.65 -10.70
C SER A 34 13.73 -10.51 -12.23
N PRO A 35 14.84 -10.17 -12.89
CA PRO A 35 16.18 -10.01 -12.34
C PRO A 35 16.32 -8.72 -11.53
N GLN A 36 17.03 -8.80 -10.41
CA GLN A 36 17.17 -7.67 -9.50
C GLN A 36 17.90 -6.50 -10.16
N VAL A 37 17.31 -5.30 -10.09
CA VAL A 37 17.95 -4.04 -10.54
C VAL A 37 18.67 -3.35 -9.37
N GLY A 38 17.93 -2.67 -8.49
CA GLY A 38 18.49 -1.99 -7.32
C GLY A 38 17.74 -2.28 -6.01
N LEU A 39 16.43 -2.51 -6.09
CA LEU A 39 15.62 -2.91 -4.95
C LEU A 39 15.84 -4.38 -4.56
N PRO A 40 15.53 -4.79 -3.33
CA PRO A 40 15.63 -6.19 -2.90
C PRO A 40 14.79 -7.12 -3.76
N ASN A 41 15.24 -8.37 -3.93
CA ASN A 41 14.49 -9.40 -4.64
C ASN A 41 13.30 -9.92 -3.80
N ALA A 42 12.27 -9.09 -3.64
CA ALA A 42 11.07 -9.36 -2.88
C ALA A 42 9.87 -8.63 -3.48
N GLU A 43 8.70 -9.26 -3.43
CA GLU A 43 7.43 -8.62 -3.77
C GLU A 43 6.99 -7.65 -2.66
N TRP A 44 6.39 -6.54 -3.07
CA TRP A 44 5.84 -5.55 -2.15
C TRP A 44 4.85 -4.64 -2.87
N ILE A 45 4.02 -3.97 -2.07
CA ILE A 45 3.07 -2.97 -2.52
C ILE A 45 3.26 -1.69 -1.70
N GLU A 46 3.16 -0.55 -2.35
CA GLU A 46 3.08 0.74 -1.67
C GLU A 46 1.63 1.19 -1.51
N LEU A 47 1.33 1.68 -0.30
CA LEU A 47 0.12 2.38 0.03
C LEU A 47 0.40 3.87 0.18
N LYS A 48 -0.53 4.71 -0.26
CA LYS A 48 -0.49 6.16 -0.04
C LYS A 48 -1.80 6.66 0.54
N ASN A 49 -1.72 7.44 1.61
CA ASN A 49 -2.86 8.19 2.11
C ASN A 49 -2.99 9.51 1.35
N VAL A 50 -4.06 9.63 0.57
CA VAL A 50 -4.38 10.84 -0.22
C VAL A 50 -5.48 11.69 0.41
N SER A 51 -6.01 11.24 1.55
CA SER A 51 -6.91 12.04 2.38
C SER A 51 -6.15 13.11 3.17
N ASN A 52 -6.89 14.05 3.75
CA ASN A 52 -6.37 15.06 4.67
C ASN A 52 -6.39 14.63 6.15
N THR A 53 -6.66 13.34 6.44
CA THR A 53 -6.74 12.82 7.81
C THR A 53 -5.77 11.66 8.03
N ALA A 54 -5.28 11.51 9.26
CA ALA A 54 -4.45 10.37 9.62
C ALA A 54 -5.32 9.11 9.76
N ILE A 55 -4.89 8.01 9.14
CA ILE A 55 -5.66 6.77 9.07
C ILE A 55 -4.90 5.66 9.79
N ASN A 56 -5.53 5.05 10.81
CA ASN A 56 -4.98 3.84 11.42
C ASN A 56 -5.36 2.61 10.57
N LEU A 57 -4.34 1.89 10.12
CA LEU A 57 -4.44 0.69 9.28
C LEU A 57 -4.60 -0.61 10.09
N GLN A 58 -4.73 -0.53 11.42
CA GLN A 58 -4.90 -1.72 12.26
C GLN A 58 -6.03 -2.61 11.74
N GLY A 59 -5.70 -3.85 11.44
CA GLY A 59 -6.67 -4.84 10.97
C GLY A 59 -7.10 -4.69 9.50
N TRP A 60 -6.55 -3.73 8.76
CA TRP A 60 -6.67 -3.69 7.31
C TRP A 60 -5.95 -4.89 6.69
N ARG A 61 -6.34 -5.25 5.47
CA ARG A 61 -5.81 -6.42 4.77
C ARG A 61 -5.63 -6.11 3.29
N LEU A 62 -4.60 -6.73 2.72
CA LEU A 62 -4.37 -6.80 1.29
C LEU A 62 -4.91 -8.15 0.80
N GLY A 63 -5.57 -8.19 -0.35
CA GLY A 63 -5.98 -9.45 -0.95
C GLY A 63 -5.89 -9.43 -2.47
N ASP A 64 -5.90 -10.63 -3.02
CA ASP A 64 -6.02 -10.90 -4.44
C ASP A 64 -7.28 -11.74 -4.73
N ALA A 65 -7.45 -12.24 -5.96
CA ALA A 65 -8.59 -13.08 -6.33
C ALA A 65 -8.70 -14.41 -5.54
N ASN A 66 -7.59 -14.93 -5.04
CA ASN A 66 -7.41 -16.26 -4.44
C ASN A 66 -7.03 -16.21 -2.94
N SER A 67 -6.57 -15.08 -2.44
CA SER A 67 -5.88 -14.96 -1.15
C SER A 67 -6.22 -13.66 -0.43
N LEU A 68 -6.04 -13.68 0.89
CA LEU A 68 -6.20 -12.53 1.76
C LEU A 68 -5.12 -12.57 2.84
N SER A 69 -4.36 -11.49 2.93
CA SER A 69 -3.30 -11.34 3.92
C SER A 69 -3.83 -11.41 5.35
N GLY A 70 -2.93 -11.68 6.29
CA GLY A 70 -3.13 -11.39 7.70
C GLY A 70 -3.41 -9.90 7.94
N PRO A 71 -3.98 -9.56 9.10
CA PRO A 71 -4.27 -8.17 9.44
C PRO A 71 -2.98 -7.37 9.57
N MET A 72 -2.98 -6.15 9.04
CA MET A 72 -1.92 -5.18 9.26
C MET A 72 -1.83 -4.81 10.76
N PRO A 73 -0.61 -4.58 11.29
CA PRO A 73 -0.42 -4.08 12.64
C PRO A 73 -1.00 -2.67 12.79
N SER A 74 -1.08 -2.17 14.03
CA SER A 74 -1.44 -0.78 14.27
C SER A 74 -0.37 0.14 13.69
N PHE A 75 -0.73 0.88 12.66
CA PHE A 75 0.12 1.87 12.01
C PHE A 75 -0.74 3.05 11.59
N THR A 76 -0.34 4.27 11.97
CA THR A 76 -1.05 5.49 11.58
C THR A 76 -0.38 6.09 10.36
N LEU A 77 -1.00 5.91 9.20
CA LEU A 77 -0.57 6.51 7.94
C LEU A 77 -1.02 7.97 7.89
N GLN A 78 -0.06 8.88 7.96
CA GLN A 78 -0.31 10.32 7.95
C GLN A 78 -0.78 10.80 6.56
N PRO A 79 -1.46 11.96 6.46
CA PRO A 79 -1.78 12.58 5.17
C PRO A 79 -0.53 12.71 4.27
N ASP A 80 -0.71 12.53 2.97
CA ASP A 80 0.34 12.64 1.95
C ASP A 80 1.55 11.70 2.14
N SER A 81 1.45 10.73 3.04
CA SER A 81 2.54 9.78 3.37
C SER A 81 2.33 8.44 2.70
N PHE A 82 3.44 7.70 2.57
CA PHE A 82 3.51 6.39 1.94
C PHE A 82 3.78 5.30 2.97
N LEU A 83 3.55 4.05 2.60
CA LEU A 83 3.86 2.89 3.40
C LEU A 83 4.07 1.68 2.50
N ILE A 84 5.19 0.99 2.71
CA ILE A 84 5.47 -0.28 2.05
C ILE A 84 4.79 -1.39 2.86
N VAL A 85 4.15 -2.32 2.16
CA VAL A 85 3.60 -3.55 2.72
C VAL A 85 4.29 -4.71 2.02
N CYS A 86 4.90 -5.58 2.81
CA CYS A 86 5.70 -6.68 2.31
C CYS A 86 5.51 -7.93 3.19
N ASN A 87 5.95 -9.11 2.72
CA ASN A 87 6.05 -10.29 3.58
C ASN A 87 7.07 -10.05 4.70
N SER A 88 6.89 -10.69 5.86
CA SER A 88 7.79 -10.59 7.03
C SER A 88 9.27 -10.80 6.71
N SER A 89 9.60 -11.68 5.76
CA SER A 89 10.99 -11.92 5.33
C SER A 89 11.61 -10.72 4.58
N GLY A 90 10.80 -9.90 3.92
CA GLY A 90 11.25 -8.74 3.13
C GLY A 90 11.44 -7.46 3.94
N VAL A 91 10.83 -7.36 5.13
CA VAL A 91 10.79 -6.11 5.93
C VAL A 91 12.17 -5.54 6.19
N THR A 92 13.13 -6.36 6.62
CA THR A 92 14.50 -5.88 6.94
C THR A 92 15.17 -5.25 5.73
N ALA A 93 15.02 -5.84 4.55
CA ALA A 93 15.62 -5.33 3.32
C ALA A 93 14.88 -4.08 2.80
N MET A 94 13.54 -4.08 2.86
CA MET A 94 12.71 -2.96 2.40
C MET A 94 12.76 -1.75 3.32
N SER A 95 13.04 -1.93 4.62
CA SER A 95 13.14 -0.84 5.59
C SER A 95 14.27 0.17 5.31
N VAL A 96 15.21 -0.20 4.44
CA VAL A 96 16.28 0.71 3.95
C VAL A 96 15.72 1.72 2.94
N TRP A 97 14.62 1.38 2.27
CA TRP A 97 14.01 2.15 1.19
C TRP A 97 12.79 2.95 1.64
N GLY A 98 12.22 2.61 2.80
CA GLY A 98 11.05 3.28 3.34
C GLY A 98 10.48 2.57 4.56
N THR A 99 9.39 3.09 5.09
CA THR A 99 8.66 2.41 6.17
C THR A 99 8.00 1.15 5.59
N CYS A 100 8.49 -0.05 5.91
CA CYS A 100 7.76 -1.30 5.60
C CYS A 100 7.09 -1.88 6.86
N ILE A 101 5.83 -2.30 6.71
CA ILE A 101 5.16 -3.18 7.66
C ILE A 101 5.01 -4.60 7.10
N PRO A 102 5.12 -5.63 7.94
CA PRO A 102 4.82 -7.00 7.54
C PRO A 102 3.32 -7.25 7.51
N VAL A 103 2.91 -8.17 6.63
CA VAL A 103 1.70 -8.98 6.80
C VAL A 103 2.03 -10.45 6.67
N THR A 104 1.33 -11.32 7.40
CA THR A 104 1.39 -12.76 7.15
C THR A 104 0.61 -13.09 5.89
N SER A 105 0.96 -14.16 5.18
CA SER A 105 0.25 -14.58 3.96
C SER A 105 0.11 -13.43 2.95
N PHE A 106 1.17 -12.66 2.75
CA PHE A 106 1.21 -11.67 1.67
C PHE A 106 0.88 -12.38 0.34
N PRO A 107 -0.05 -11.85 -0.47
CA PRO A 107 -0.40 -12.38 -1.79
C PRO A 107 0.83 -12.61 -2.66
N SER A 108 0.91 -13.76 -3.34
CA SER A 108 1.90 -13.93 -4.41
C SER A 108 1.40 -13.16 -5.61
N LEU A 109 2.18 -12.23 -6.14
CA LEU A 109 1.76 -11.33 -7.20
C LEU A 109 2.09 -11.98 -8.55
N ASP A 110 1.08 -12.20 -9.40
CA ASP A 110 1.30 -12.83 -10.70
C ASP A 110 1.97 -11.85 -11.70
N ASN A 111 3.14 -12.22 -12.22
CA ASN A 111 3.95 -11.38 -13.13
C ASN A 111 3.18 -10.93 -14.39
N ASP A 112 2.29 -11.77 -14.91
CA ASP A 112 1.50 -11.47 -16.12
C ASP A 112 0.29 -10.56 -15.84
N GLY A 113 -0.12 -10.45 -14.58
CA GLY A 113 -1.26 -9.64 -14.15
C GLY A 113 -2.07 -10.28 -13.03
N ASP A 114 -2.60 -9.44 -12.14
CA ASP A 114 -3.38 -9.87 -10.98
C ASP A 114 -4.44 -8.80 -10.61
N GLN A 115 -5.42 -9.18 -9.81
CA GLN A 115 -6.41 -8.28 -9.21
C GLN A 115 -6.13 -8.12 -7.72
N LEU A 116 -5.66 -6.94 -7.32
CA LEU A 116 -5.37 -6.58 -5.94
C LEU A 116 -6.44 -5.68 -5.35
N TYR A 117 -6.70 -5.82 -4.06
CA TYR A 117 -7.54 -4.91 -3.30
C TYR A 117 -7.05 -4.66 -1.89
N LEU A 118 -7.32 -3.45 -1.41
CA LEU A 118 -7.09 -3.02 -0.03
C LEU A 118 -8.43 -2.98 0.70
N ARG A 119 -8.54 -3.74 1.79
CA ARG A 119 -9.76 -3.88 2.58
C ARG A 119 -9.55 -3.32 3.99
N ALA A 120 -10.39 -2.37 4.38
CA ALA A 120 -10.41 -1.82 5.74
C ALA A 120 -10.99 -2.81 6.75
N LEU A 121 -10.72 -2.57 8.04
CA LEU A 121 -11.21 -3.41 9.15
C LEU A 121 -12.74 -3.57 9.15
N ASN A 122 -13.49 -2.55 8.75
CA ASN A 122 -14.96 -2.59 8.68
C ASN A 122 -15.49 -3.39 7.47
N GLY A 123 -14.61 -3.96 6.64
CA GLY A 123 -14.95 -4.75 5.47
C GLY A 123 -15.01 -3.96 4.16
N SER A 124 -14.91 -2.63 4.19
CA SER A 124 -14.96 -1.79 2.99
C SER A 124 -13.72 -1.99 2.13
N ILE A 125 -13.91 -2.12 0.82
CA ILE A 125 -12.81 -2.05 -0.15
C ILE A 125 -12.46 -0.58 -0.35
N MET A 126 -11.23 -0.21 0.00
CA MET A 126 -10.71 1.14 -0.05
C MET A 126 -10.15 1.47 -1.42
N HIS A 127 -9.43 0.53 -2.02
CA HIS A 127 -8.91 0.64 -3.38
C HIS A 127 -8.78 -0.77 -3.98
N ALA A 128 -8.91 -0.88 -5.30
CA ALA A 128 -8.64 -2.10 -6.04
C ALA A 128 -8.02 -1.76 -7.39
N VAL A 129 -7.09 -2.59 -7.85
CA VAL A 129 -6.36 -2.45 -9.09
C VAL A 129 -6.25 -3.82 -9.76
N SER A 130 -6.50 -3.89 -11.05
CA SER A 130 -6.27 -5.09 -11.86
C SER A 130 -5.21 -4.74 -12.88
N TYR A 131 -3.96 -5.11 -12.60
CA TYR A 131 -2.83 -4.79 -13.46
C TYR A 131 -2.54 -5.94 -14.42
N GLN A 132 -1.83 -5.64 -15.50
CA GLN A 132 -1.36 -6.61 -16.49
C GLN A 132 0.06 -6.26 -16.91
N SER A 133 0.82 -7.22 -17.45
CA SER A 133 2.22 -7.01 -17.84
C SER A 133 2.39 -5.95 -18.96
N ASP A 134 1.36 -5.67 -19.75
CA ASP A 134 1.37 -4.58 -20.72
C ASP A 134 1.29 -3.18 -20.09
N TRP A 135 0.87 -3.06 -18.82
CA TRP A 135 0.84 -1.79 -18.08
C TRP A 135 2.25 -1.24 -17.84
N TYR A 136 3.29 -2.07 -17.92
CA TYR A 136 4.66 -1.58 -17.86
C TYR A 136 4.97 -0.63 -19.04
N GLN A 137 4.27 -0.80 -20.16
CA GLN A 137 4.46 -0.01 -21.39
C GLN A 137 5.92 0.03 -21.86
N ASN A 138 6.66 -1.05 -21.56
CA ASN A 138 8.07 -1.18 -21.84
C ASN A 138 8.46 -2.66 -21.88
N GLU A 139 8.89 -3.12 -23.06
CA GLU A 139 9.22 -4.53 -23.33
C GLU A 139 10.38 -5.08 -22.50
N LEU A 140 11.29 -4.22 -22.02
CA LEU A 140 12.41 -4.66 -21.18
C LEU A 140 12.04 -4.67 -19.71
N LYS A 141 11.24 -3.70 -19.26
CA LYS A 141 10.91 -3.56 -17.83
C LYS A 141 9.85 -4.54 -17.36
N LYS A 142 9.00 -5.03 -18.28
CA LYS A 142 8.02 -6.07 -17.97
C LYS A 142 8.65 -7.45 -17.69
N GLU A 143 9.92 -7.64 -18.04
CA GLU A 143 10.68 -8.88 -17.82
C GLU A 143 11.32 -8.94 -16.41
N GLY A 144 10.87 -8.07 -15.51
CA GLY A 144 11.21 -8.11 -14.09
C GLY A 144 12.29 -7.13 -13.62
N GLY A 145 12.36 -6.97 -12.30
CA GLY A 145 13.20 -6.00 -11.58
C GLY A 145 12.63 -4.58 -11.52
N TRP A 146 11.45 -4.34 -12.09
CA TRP A 146 10.80 -3.04 -12.14
C TRP A 146 9.41 -3.08 -11.50
N SER A 147 9.00 -2.01 -10.84
CA SER A 147 7.64 -1.84 -10.33
C SER A 147 6.73 -1.14 -11.34
N LEU A 148 5.42 -1.38 -11.19
CA LEU A 148 4.36 -0.57 -11.77
C LEU A 148 4.00 0.56 -10.80
N GLU A 149 3.87 1.78 -11.32
CA GLU A 149 3.62 2.99 -10.54
C GLU A 149 2.40 3.76 -11.06
N MET A 150 1.52 4.18 -10.14
CA MET A 150 0.37 5.03 -10.44
C MET A 150 0.80 6.48 -10.70
N THR A 151 0.45 7.04 -11.86
CA THR A 151 0.93 8.37 -12.26
C THR A 151 0.16 9.55 -11.66
N ASP A 152 -1.15 9.39 -11.43
CA ASP A 152 -2.04 10.44 -10.92
C ASP A 152 -3.03 9.85 -9.92
N THR A 153 -2.84 10.18 -8.64
CA THR A 153 -3.70 9.70 -7.56
C THR A 153 -5.10 10.30 -7.55
N ARG A 154 -5.37 11.30 -8.41
CA ARG A 154 -6.73 11.85 -8.62
C ARG A 154 -7.57 10.99 -9.56
N LEU A 155 -6.95 10.08 -10.31
CA LEU A 155 -7.59 9.19 -11.28
C LEU A 155 -7.36 7.70 -10.94
N PRO A 156 -7.66 7.24 -9.71
CA PRO A 156 -7.27 5.90 -9.24
C PRO A 156 -7.90 4.75 -10.05
N CYS A 157 -8.95 5.02 -10.83
CA CYS A 157 -9.66 4.01 -11.63
C CYS A 157 -9.39 4.11 -13.14
N ALA A 158 -8.41 4.91 -13.58
CA ALA A 158 -8.11 5.11 -15.00
C ALA A 158 -7.34 3.94 -15.67
N GLY A 159 -7.04 2.87 -14.92
CA GLY A 159 -6.40 1.66 -15.43
C GLY A 159 -5.05 1.94 -16.09
N ILE A 160 -4.73 1.22 -17.17
CA ILE A 160 -3.46 1.32 -17.92
C ILE A 160 -3.04 2.75 -18.26
N SER A 161 -3.98 3.66 -18.49
CA SER A 161 -3.67 5.06 -18.81
C SER A 161 -3.05 5.86 -17.66
N ASN A 162 -3.10 5.32 -16.44
CA ASN A 162 -2.61 5.94 -15.22
C ASN A 162 -1.55 5.09 -14.49
N TRP A 163 -1.00 4.08 -15.16
CA TRP A 163 0.02 3.21 -14.61
C TRP A 163 1.13 2.98 -15.65
N LYS A 164 2.37 2.98 -15.22
CA LYS A 164 3.53 2.70 -16.08
C LYS A 164 4.66 2.08 -15.27
N ALA A 165 5.64 1.50 -15.93
CA ALA A 165 6.87 1.06 -15.26
C ALA A 165 7.60 2.23 -14.58
N SER A 166 8.20 1.99 -13.42
CA SER A 166 9.02 2.97 -12.70
C SER A 166 10.09 3.61 -13.59
N SER A 167 10.30 4.92 -13.45
CA SER A 167 11.40 5.64 -14.10
C SER A 167 12.71 5.59 -13.30
N SER A 168 12.68 5.07 -12.07
CA SER A 168 13.82 5.03 -11.16
C SER A 168 14.92 4.07 -11.61
N VAL A 169 16.19 4.51 -11.51
CA VAL A 169 17.36 3.68 -11.85
C VAL A 169 17.53 2.45 -10.95
N THR A 170 16.81 2.38 -9.83
CA THR A 170 16.82 1.23 -8.90
C THR A 170 15.70 0.22 -9.18
N GLY A 171 14.86 0.45 -10.19
CA GLY A 171 13.73 -0.41 -10.55
C GLY A 171 12.40 -0.02 -9.91
N GLY A 172 12.41 0.81 -8.86
CA GLY A 172 11.20 1.32 -8.22
C GLY A 172 11.48 2.59 -7.41
N SER A 173 10.43 3.25 -6.91
CA SER A 173 10.53 4.51 -6.19
C SER A 173 9.76 4.55 -4.85
N PRO A 174 9.93 3.55 -3.97
CA PRO A 174 9.24 3.52 -2.68
C PRO A 174 9.48 4.80 -1.87
N GLU A 175 8.42 5.27 -1.19
CA GLU A 175 8.32 6.51 -0.41
C GLU A 175 8.49 7.80 -1.23
N LYS A 176 8.51 7.73 -2.57
CA LYS A 176 8.66 8.89 -3.43
C LYS A 176 7.42 9.08 -4.29
N LYS A 177 7.10 10.35 -4.56
CA LYS A 177 6.15 10.66 -5.64
C LYS A 177 6.78 10.24 -6.96
N CYS A 178 6.02 9.57 -7.82
CA CYS A 178 6.42 9.23 -9.16
C CYS A 178 7.06 10.45 -9.87
N GLN A 179 8.25 10.24 -10.45
CA GLN A 179 8.97 11.23 -11.25
C GLN A 179 8.70 11.05 -12.74
#